data_AF-A0A7V1XPC9-F1
#
_entry.id   AF-A0A7V1XPC9-F1
#
_cell.length_a   1.000
_cell.length_b   1.000
_cell.length_c   1.000
_cell.angle_alpha   90.00
_cell.angle_beta   90.00
_cell.angle_gamma   90.00
#
_symmetry.space_group_name_H-M   'P 1'
#
loop_
_entity.id
_entity.type
_entity.pdbx_description
1 polymer ?
#
loop_
_entity_poly.entity_id
_entity_poly.type
_entity_poly.pdbx_seq_one_letter_code
_entity_poly.pdbx_strand_id
1 'polypeptide(L)' 'AVILSMPFSPLCRPGCLGLCERCGGDRNLGECSCPEPTDPRWGPLQGLAFDL' A
#
# COMPACT_ATOMS: atom_id res chain seq x y z
N ALA A 1 -12.64 -14.93 6.97
CA ALA A 1 -11.78 -16.01 7.51
C ALA A 1 -11.31 -15.59 8.91
N VAL A 2 -11.19 -16.54 9.84
CA VAL A 2 -10.65 -16.29 11.19
C VAL A 2 -9.25 -16.90 11.25
N ILE A 3 -8.24 -16.10 11.57
CA ILE A 3 -6.84 -16.56 11.72
C ILE A 3 -6.60 -16.83 13.20
N LEU A 4 -6.44 -18.09 13.58
CA LEU A 4 -6.29 -18.53 14.97
C LEU A 4 -4.83 -18.53 15.47
N SER A 5 -3.85 -18.35 14.58
CA SER A 5 -2.44 -18.57 14.87
C SER A 5 -1.52 -17.51 14.28
N MET A 6 -1.90 -16.23 14.36
CA MET A 6 -1.01 -15.14 13.94
C MET A 6 0.03 -14.90 15.04
N PRO A 7 1.33 -14.77 14.69
CA PRO A 7 2.36 -14.53 15.69
C PRO A 7 2.08 -13.24 16.47
N PHE A 8 2.11 -13.32 17.80
CA PHE A 8 1.91 -12.18 18.70
C PHE A 8 3.15 -11.28 18.84
N SER A 9 4.20 -11.56 18.06
CA SER A 9 5.51 -10.91 18.12
C SER A 9 5.94 -10.38 16.75
N PRO A 10 6.80 -9.34 16.71
CA PRO A 10 7.29 -8.80 15.45
C PRO A 10 8.12 -9.83 14.69
N LEU A 11 7.73 -10.12 13.45
CA LEU A 11 8.46 -11.02 12.54
C LEU A 11 9.68 -10.33 11.91
N CYS A 12 9.68 -9.00 11.81
CA CYS A 12 10.77 -8.25 11.20
C CYS A 12 11.99 -8.20 12.13
N ARG A 13 13.16 -8.51 11.56
CA ARG A 13 14.47 -8.22 12.16
C ARG A 13 14.67 -6.69 12.33
N PRO A 14 15.60 -6.25 13.20
CA PRO A 14 16.01 -4.85 13.23
C PRO A 14 16.45 -4.36 11.84
N GLY A 15 15.97 -3.19 11.43
CA GLY A 15 16.27 -2.61 10.11
C GLY A 15 15.46 -3.15 8.94
N CYS A 16 14.48 -4.04 9.18
CA CYS A 16 13.51 -4.47 8.17
C CYS A 16 12.71 -3.28 7.64
N LEU A 17 12.76 -3.01 6.33
CA LEU A 17 11.99 -1.92 5.72
C LEU A 17 10.50 -2.25 5.57
N GLY A 18 10.12 -3.52 5.79
CA GLY A 18 8.75 -4.00 5.76
C GLY A 18 8.18 -4.16 4.36
N LEU A 19 6.88 -4.45 4.30
CA LEU A 19 6.13 -4.52 3.05
C LEU A 19 5.56 -3.13 2.71
N CYS A 20 5.36 -2.86 1.43
CA CYS A 20 4.65 -1.68 0.96
C CYS A 20 3.17 -1.77 1.34
N GLU A 21 2.65 -0.78 2.04
CA GLU A 21 1.24 -0.70 2.42
C GLU A 21 0.28 -0.58 1.23
N ARG A 22 0.78 -0.16 0.07
CA ARG A 22 -0.02 0.01 -1.15
C ARG A 22 -0.11 -1.26 -1.99
N CYS A 23 1.02 -1.94 -2.22
CA CYS A 23 1.08 -3.09 -3.13
C CYS A 23 1.53 -4.42 -2.48
N GLY A 24 1.93 -4.40 -1.21
CA GLY A 24 2.46 -5.58 -0.51
C GLY A 24 3.89 -5.98 -0.90
N GLY A 25 4.56 -5.22 -1.77
CA GLY A 25 5.93 -5.51 -2.21
C GLY A 25 6.97 -5.37 -1.09
N ASP A 26 8.04 -6.18 -1.14
CA ASP A 26 9.13 -6.14 -0.15
C ASP A 26 10.04 -4.93 -0.38
N ARG A 27 10.02 -3.97 0.56
CA ARG A 27 10.84 -2.75 0.49
C ARG A 27 12.32 -3.01 0.71
N ASN A 28 12.70 -4.20 1.18
CA ASN A 28 14.11 -4.59 1.29
C ASN A 28 14.74 -4.89 -0.09
N LEU A 29 13.94 -5.07 -1.13
CA LEU A 29 14.40 -5.31 -2.51
C LEU A 29 14.56 -4.02 -3.33
N GLY A 30 14.09 -2.88 -2.80
CA GLY A 30 14.18 -1.58 -3.46
C GLY A 30 12.90 -0.75 -3.32
N GLU A 31 12.86 0.36 -4.04
CA GLU A 31 11.70 1.24 -4.08
C GLU A 31 10.55 0.62 -4.87
N CYS A 32 9.32 0.84 -4.39
CA CYS A 32 8.11 0.38 -5.06
C CYS A 32 7.64 1.43 -6.07
N SER A 33 7.27 0.99 -7.27
CA SER A 33 6.70 1.81 -8.34
C SER A 33 5.16 1.86 -8.31
N CYS A 34 4.56 1.64 -7.14
CA CYS A 34 3.10 1.68 -6.97
C CYS A 34 2.54 3.10 -7.18
N PRO A 35 1.42 3.24 -7.91
CA PRO A 35 0.82 4.53 -8.22
C PRO A 35 0.35 5.26 -6.95
N GLU A 36 0.15 6.58 -7.07
CA GLU A 36 -0.47 7.34 -5.99
C GLU A 36 -1.90 6.85 -5.75
N PRO A 37 -2.28 6.64 -4.48
CA PRO A 37 -3.64 6.25 -4.15
C PRO A 37 -4.59 7.38 -4.53
N THR A 38 -5.48 7.10 -5.47
CA THR A 38 -6.64 7.97 -5.73
C THR A 38 -7.74 7.57 -4.79
N ASP A 39 -8.28 8.53 -4.04
CA ASP A 39 -9.42 8.26 -3.19
C ASP A 39 -10.64 7.92 -4.07
N PRO A 40 -11.24 6.72 -3.91
CA PRO A 40 -12.28 6.22 -4.79
C PRO A 40 -13.54 7.08 -4.80
N ARG A 41 -13.74 7.92 -3.76
CA ARG A 41 -14.86 8.88 -3.72
C ARG A 41 -14.79 9.91 -4.85
N TRP A 42 -13.60 10.18 -5.38
CA TRP A 42 -13.39 11.09 -6.50
C TRP A 42 -13.52 10.41 -7.87
N GLY A 43 -13.79 9.09 -7.92
CA GLY A 43 -13.99 8.36 -9.17
C GLY A 43 -14.97 9.04 -10.15
N PRO A 44 -16.13 9.56 -9.70
CA PRO A 44 -17.07 10.28 -10.57
C PRO A 44 -16.53 11.56 -11.20
N LEU A 45 -15.42 12.12 -10.70
CA LEU A 45 -14.78 13.31 -11.26
C LEU A 45 -13.67 12.99 -12.27
N GLN A 46 -13.38 11.70 -12.53
CA GLN A 46 -12.42 11.33 -13.57
C GLN A 46 -12.90 11.83 -14.94
N GLY A 47 -12.12 12.73 -15.55
CA GLY A 47 -12.45 13.33 -16.85
C GLY A 47 -13.18 14.67 -16.76
N LEU A 48 -13.38 15.23 -15.56
CA LEU A 48 -13.85 16.61 -15.42
C LEU A 48 -12.74 17.57 -15.89
N ALA A 49 -12.91 18.15 -17.08
CA ALA A 49 -12.09 19.25 -17.57
C ALA A 49 -12.77 20.58 -17.23
N PHE A 50 -12.01 21.50 -16.65
CA PHE A 50 -12.44 22.88 -16.50
C PHE A 50 -11.89 23.66 -17.70
N ASP A 51 -12.80 24.09 -18.58
CA ASP A 51 -12.45 25.00 -19.66
C ASP A 51 -12.24 26.40 -19.06
N LEU A 52 -11.00 26.90 -19.10
CA LEU A 52 -10.63 28.29 -18.82
C LEU A 52 -10.36 29.02 -20.13
#